data_AF-A0A972DST6-F1
#
_entry.id   AF-A0A972DST6-F1
#
_cell.length_a   1.000
_cell.length_b   1.000
_cell.length_c   1.000
_cell.angle_alpha   90.00
_cell.angle_beta   90.00
_cell.angle_gamma   90.00
#
_symmetry.space_group_name_H-M   'P 1'
#
loop_
_entity.id
_entity.type
_entity.pdbx_description
1 polymer ?
#
loop_
_entity_poly.entity_id
_entity_poly.type
_entity_poly.pdbx_seq_one_letter_code
_entity_poly.pdbx_strand_id
1 'polypeptide(L)'
;MMLLRQRIGRAGMSLLAFVVGALVGLAASAYLYHKYVFSWTATNQAADIAWQLRTVSHLRLGETEEAVELIEEQIDFHVVALGQERSTAKDGYPYHVLREARTYRDLFPSDSSHSSKAIHILEEYPALGTFECVNSLARLAQRSRSQESP
;
A
#
# COMPACT_ATOMS: atom_id res chain seq x y z
N MET A 1 30.78 -57.13 -15.54
CA MET A 1 29.47 -56.63 -16.04
C MET A 1 28.42 -56.38 -14.94
N MET A 2 28.33 -57.21 -13.90
CA MET A 2 27.30 -57.09 -12.84
C MET A 2 27.39 -55.81 -11.98
N LEU A 3 28.61 -55.40 -11.59
CA LEU A 3 28.86 -54.19 -10.78
C LEU A 3 28.54 -52.87 -11.52
N LEU A 4 28.72 -52.85 -12.85
CA LEU A 4 28.43 -51.67 -13.68
C LEU A 4 26.92 -51.45 -13.80
N ARG A 5 26.13 -52.52 -13.97
CA ARG A 5 24.66 -52.46 -13.98
C ARG A 5 24.08 -52.00 -12.64
N GLN A 6 24.66 -52.43 -11.52
CA GLN A 6 24.24 -51.97 -10.18
C GLN A 6 24.54 -50.49 -9.95
N ARG A 7 25.70 -49.98 -10.43
CA ARG A 7 26.04 -48.55 -10.34
C ARG A 7 25.11 -47.67 -11.19
N ILE A 8 24.78 -48.12 -12.41
CA ILE A 8 23.82 -47.41 -13.29
C ILE A 8 22.41 -47.41 -12.68
N GLY A 9 21.96 -48.53 -12.11
CA GLY A 9 20.67 -48.61 -11.42
C GLY A 9 20.57 -47.69 -10.21
N ARG A 10 21.63 -47.60 -9.40
CA ARG A 10 21.69 -46.67 -8.25
C ARG A 10 21.70 -45.20 -8.68
N ALA A 11 22.47 -44.85 -9.71
CA ALA A 11 22.48 -43.50 -10.26
C ALA A 11 21.12 -43.08 -10.84
N GLY A 12 20.42 -44.00 -11.52
CA GLY A 12 19.06 -43.79 -12.01
C GLY A 12 18.06 -43.55 -10.87
N MET A 13 18.16 -44.29 -9.77
CA MET A 13 17.31 -44.08 -8.59
C MET A 13 17.58 -42.73 -7.90
N SER A 14 18.85 -42.31 -7.80
CA SER A 14 19.20 -41.00 -7.25
C SER A 14 18.68 -39.85 -8.11
N LEU A 15 18.76 -39.96 -9.43
CA LEU A 15 18.21 -38.96 -10.35
C LEU A 15 16.68 -38.91 -10.23
N LEU A 16 16.01 -40.06 -10.16
CA LEU A 16 14.56 -40.13 -10.02
C LEU A 16 14.10 -39.50 -8.69
N ALA A 17 14.79 -39.79 -7.59
CA ALA A 17 14.52 -39.18 -6.29
C ALA A 17 14.72 -37.66 -6.31
N PHE A 18 15.76 -37.19 -7.01
CA PHE A 18 16.00 -35.76 -7.21
C PHE A 18 14.88 -35.08 -8.01
N VAL A 19 14.45 -35.67 -9.13
CA VAL A 19 13.36 -35.14 -9.97
C VAL A 19 12.04 -35.10 -9.19
N VAL A 20 11.71 -36.17 -8.48
CA VAL A 20 10.49 -36.21 -7.64
C VAL A 20 10.58 -35.19 -6.52
N GLY A 21 11.72 -35.07 -5.83
CA GLY A 21 11.94 -34.07 -4.79
C GLY A 21 11.82 -32.63 -5.32
N ALA A 22 12.37 -32.36 -6.50
CA ALA A 22 12.26 -31.06 -7.16
C ALA A 22 10.82 -30.70 -7.52
N LEU A 23 10.04 -31.66 -8.05
CA LEU A 23 8.63 -31.46 -8.37
C LEU A 23 7.78 -31.18 -7.11
N VAL A 24 8.02 -31.92 -6.03
CA VAL A 24 7.36 -31.68 -4.73
C VAL A 24 7.74 -30.31 -4.18
N GLY A 25 9.02 -29.93 -4.26
CA GLY A 25 9.50 -28.61 -3.82
C GLY A 25 8.87 -27.46 -4.60
N LEU A 26 8.74 -27.59 -5.93
CA LEU A 26 8.06 -26.62 -6.77
C LEU A 26 6.57 -26.51 -6.44
N ALA A 27 5.88 -27.65 -6.26
CA ALA A 27 4.47 -27.66 -5.89
C ALA A 27 4.22 -27.03 -4.50
N ALA A 28 5.06 -27.34 -3.51
CA ALA A 28 5.00 -26.73 -2.19
C ALA A 28 5.26 -25.23 -2.24
N SER A 29 6.26 -24.79 -3.00
CA SER A 29 6.57 -23.37 -3.18
C SER A 29 5.43 -22.62 -3.88
N ALA A 30 4.84 -23.20 -4.92
CA ALA A 30 3.68 -22.63 -5.61
C ALA A 30 2.45 -22.55 -4.69
N TYR A 31 2.20 -23.57 -3.87
CA TYR A 31 1.13 -23.56 -2.87
C TYR A 31 1.34 -22.46 -1.83
N LEU A 32 2.54 -22.34 -1.28
CA LEU A 32 2.86 -21.29 -0.31
C LEU A 32 2.76 -19.90 -0.94
N TYR A 33 3.26 -19.73 -2.16
CA TYR A 33 3.15 -18.46 -2.88
C TYR A 33 1.69 -18.08 -3.14
N HIS A 34 0.85 -19.04 -3.57
CA HIS A 34 -0.57 -18.82 -3.74
C HIS A 34 -1.28 -18.50 -2.42
N LYS A 35 -1.00 -19.27 -1.38
CA LYS A 35 -1.64 -19.14 -0.08
C LYS A 35 -1.27 -17.85 0.63
N TYR A 36 -0.03 -17.39 0.54
CA TYR A 36 0.44 -16.25 1.33
C TYR A 36 0.54 -14.96 0.53
N VAL A 37 0.94 -15.02 -0.74
CA VAL A 37 1.10 -13.80 -1.55
C VAL A 37 -0.21 -13.46 -2.23
N PHE A 38 -0.74 -14.37 -3.05
CA PHE A 38 -1.96 -14.08 -3.83
C PHE A 38 -3.20 -13.88 -2.95
N SER A 39 -3.39 -14.67 -1.88
CA SER A 39 -4.54 -14.49 -0.99
C SER A 39 -4.48 -13.16 -0.22
N TRP A 40 -3.27 -12.74 0.18
CA TRP A 40 -3.07 -11.47 0.86
C TRP A 40 -3.33 -10.30 -0.09
N THR A 41 -2.82 -10.36 -1.31
CA THR A 41 -3.14 -9.38 -2.35
C THR A 41 -4.64 -9.31 -2.65
N ALA A 42 -5.31 -10.46 -2.77
CA ALA A 42 -6.75 -10.51 -3.00
C ALA A 42 -7.54 -9.92 -1.82
N THR A 43 -7.09 -10.14 -0.59
CA THR A 43 -7.73 -9.59 0.61
C THR A 43 -7.58 -8.08 0.68
N ASN A 44 -6.40 -7.54 0.37
CA ASN A 44 -6.18 -6.09 0.29
C ASN A 44 -7.03 -5.44 -0.81
N GLN A 45 -7.08 -6.05 -1.99
CA GLN A 45 -7.93 -5.56 -3.09
C GLN A 45 -9.42 -5.58 -2.71
N ALA A 46 -9.88 -6.62 -2.03
CA ALA A 46 -11.26 -6.70 -1.54
C ALA A 46 -11.55 -5.61 -0.49
N ALA A 47 -10.60 -5.34 0.41
CA ALA A 47 -10.71 -4.25 1.38
C ALA A 47 -10.79 -2.89 0.67
N ASP A 48 -9.91 -2.61 -0.30
CA ASP A 48 -9.94 -1.36 -1.07
C ASP A 48 -11.28 -1.15 -1.79
N ILE A 49 -11.83 -2.20 -2.41
CA ILE A 49 -13.15 -2.15 -3.05
C ILE A 49 -14.25 -1.88 -2.01
N ALA A 50 -14.20 -2.53 -0.84
CA ALA A 50 -15.19 -2.32 0.22
C ALA A 50 -15.18 -0.87 0.73
N TRP A 51 -14.00 -0.29 0.91
CA TRP A 51 -13.83 1.12 1.27
C TRP A 51 -14.44 2.04 0.22
N GLN A 52 -14.10 1.85 -1.05
CA GLN A 52 -14.65 2.66 -2.15
C GLN A 52 -16.18 2.56 -2.25
N LEU A 53 -16.74 1.36 -2.10
CA LEU A 53 -18.19 1.16 -2.11
C LEU A 53 -18.86 1.89 -0.95
N ARG A 54 -18.26 1.84 0.24
CA ARG A 54 -18.77 2.54 1.42
C ARG A 54 -18.73 4.05 1.22
N THR A 55 -17.60 4.61 0.80
CA THR A 55 -17.43 6.03 0.50
C THR A 55 -18.45 6.52 -0.53
N VAL A 56 -18.59 5.83 -1.66
CA VAL A 56 -19.56 6.21 -2.71
C VAL A 56 -21.00 6.11 -2.21
N SER A 57 -21.30 5.15 -1.33
CA SER A 57 -22.63 5.01 -0.75
C SER A 57 -22.98 6.20 0.15
N HIS A 58 -22.09 6.59 1.07
CA HIS A 58 -22.28 7.77 1.91
C HIS A 58 -22.43 9.05 1.07
N LEU A 59 -21.59 9.23 0.04
CA LEU A 59 -21.72 10.36 -0.90
C LEU A 59 -23.10 10.39 -1.60
N ARG A 60 -23.63 9.23 -2.00
CA ARG A 60 -24.96 9.14 -2.64
C ARG A 60 -26.12 9.39 -1.67
N LEU A 61 -25.93 9.12 -0.39
CA LEU A 61 -26.88 9.43 0.67
C LEU A 61 -26.81 10.89 1.14
N GLY A 62 -25.82 11.66 0.64
CA GLY A 62 -25.59 13.04 1.08
C GLY A 62 -24.83 13.14 2.41
N GLU A 63 -24.33 12.01 2.92
CA GLU A 63 -23.54 11.90 4.16
C GLU A 63 -22.08 12.28 3.85
N THR A 64 -21.86 13.54 3.46
CA THR A 64 -20.55 13.99 2.95
C THR A 64 -19.46 14.03 4.01
N GLU A 65 -19.81 14.30 5.27
CA GLU A 65 -18.84 14.33 6.37
C GLU A 65 -18.29 12.93 6.64
N GLU A 66 -19.18 11.93 6.78
CA GLU A 66 -18.80 10.52 6.96
C GLU A 66 -17.99 9.99 5.76
N ALA A 67 -18.34 10.41 4.54
CA ALA A 67 -17.57 10.06 3.36
C ALA A 67 -16.15 10.67 3.37
N VAL A 68 -16.02 11.91 3.82
CA VAL A 68 -14.72 12.58 3.98
C VAL A 68 -13.89 11.86 5.05
N GLU A 69 -14.47 11.55 6.22
CA GLU A 69 -13.79 10.80 7.27
C GLU A 69 -13.24 9.46 6.77
N LEU A 70 -14.03 8.72 5.98
CA LEU A 70 -13.58 7.46 5.40
C LEU A 70 -12.41 7.64 4.41
N ILE A 71 -12.48 8.66 3.55
CA ILE A 71 -11.38 8.97 2.62
C ILE A 71 -10.12 9.34 3.39
N GLU A 72 -10.26 10.12 4.45
CA GLU A 72 -9.16 10.56 5.28
C GLU A 72 -8.49 9.40 6.05
N GLU A 73 -9.26 8.47 6.61
CA GLU A 73 -8.70 7.27 7.22
C GLU A 73 -7.90 6.43 6.21
N GLN A 74 -8.41 6.32 4.97
CA GLN A 74 -7.71 5.64 3.89
C GLN A 74 -6.42 6.36 3.46
N ILE A 75 -6.42 7.70 3.44
CA ILE A 75 -5.20 8.51 3.20
C ILE A 75 -4.14 8.18 4.27
N ASP A 76 -4.50 8.17 5.55
CA ASP A 76 -3.55 7.91 6.63
C ASP A 76 -2.97 6.49 6.56
N PHE A 77 -3.81 5.50 6.25
CA PHE A 77 -3.37 4.12 6.00
C PHE A 77 -2.35 4.05 4.86
N HIS A 78 -2.63 4.68 3.72
CA HIS A 78 -1.73 4.65 2.57
C HIS A 78 -0.44 5.45 2.80
N VAL A 79 -0.49 6.55 3.55
CA VAL A 79 0.72 7.26 4.00
C VAL A 79 1.60 6.34 4.82
N VAL A 80 1.02 5.59 5.77
CA VAL A 80 1.77 4.63 6.60
C VAL A 80 2.39 3.53 5.73
N ALA A 81 1.62 2.96 4.80
CA ALA A 81 2.12 1.93 3.90
C ALA A 81 3.27 2.45 3.01
N LEU A 82 3.10 3.64 2.44
CA LEU A 82 4.08 4.25 1.54
C LEU A 82 5.36 4.67 2.27
N GLY A 83 5.24 5.21 3.50
CA GLY A 83 6.39 5.59 4.32
C GLY A 83 7.24 4.41 4.79
N GLN A 84 6.70 3.18 4.77
CA GLN A 84 7.45 1.97 5.08
C GLN A 84 8.27 1.46 3.89
N GLU A 85 8.04 1.98 2.67
CA GLU A 85 8.83 1.60 1.50
C GLU A 85 10.20 2.30 1.49
N ARG A 86 11.28 1.52 1.39
CA ARG A 86 12.67 2.00 1.52
C ARG A 86 13.17 2.95 0.42
N SER A 87 12.34 3.36 -0.54
CA SER A 87 12.79 4.04 -1.76
C SER A 87 11.84 5.16 -2.21
N THR A 88 11.47 6.07 -1.33
CA THR A 88 10.90 7.37 -1.71
C THR A 88 12.02 8.34 -2.11
N ALA A 89 12.58 8.16 -3.31
CA ALA A 89 13.58 9.08 -3.86
C ALA A 89 13.01 10.52 -3.89
N LYS A 90 13.83 11.52 -3.50
CA LYS A 90 13.42 12.91 -3.22
C LYS A 90 12.79 13.70 -4.38
N ASP A 91 12.66 13.10 -5.57
CA ASP A 91 12.07 13.71 -6.76
C ASP A 91 11.06 12.78 -7.47
N GLY A 92 10.71 11.65 -6.83
CA GLY A 92 9.74 10.70 -7.39
C GLY A 92 8.30 11.09 -7.10
N TYR A 93 7.37 10.60 -7.91
CA TYR A 93 5.93 10.78 -7.67
C TYR A 93 5.49 10.43 -6.23
N PRO A 94 5.95 9.32 -5.61
CA PRO A 94 5.67 9.02 -4.19
C PRO A 94 6.09 10.12 -3.22
N TYR A 95 7.24 10.75 -3.45
CA TYR A 95 7.73 11.84 -2.60
C TYR A 95 6.81 13.06 -2.71
N HIS A 96 6.35 13.41 -3.91
CA HIS A 96 5.39 14.50 -4.11
C HIS A 96 4.04 14.22 -3.44
N VAL A 97 3.54 12.98 -3.53
CA VAL A 97 2.29 12.57 -2.86
C VAL A 97 2.41 12.72 -1.34
N LEU A 98 3.54 12.33 -0.74
CA LEU A 98 3.77 12.51 0.71
C LEU A 98 3.85 13.98 1.12
N ARG A 99 4.39 14.86 0.27
CA ARG A 99 4.37 16.31 0.52
C ARG A 99 2.97 16.90 0.40
N GLU A 100 2.16 16.44 -0.54
CA GLU A 100 0.74 16.81 -0.65
C GLU A 100 -0.04 16.34 0.57
N ALA A 101 0.13 15.08 0.98
CA ALA A 101 -0.49 14.52 2.18
C ALA A 101 -0.06 15.26 3.44
N ARG A 102 1.23 15.61 3.58
CA ARG A 102 1.73 16.45 4.68
C ARG A 102 0.97 17.77 4.73
N THR A 103 0.87 18.44 3.58
CA THR A 103 0.24 19.75 3.55
C THR A 103 -1.27 19.68 3.75
N TYR A 104 -1.93 18.63 3.26
CA TYR A 104 -3.33 18.36 3.56
C TYR A 104 -3.54 18.20 5.07
N ARG A 105 -2.70 17.42 5.75
CA ARG A 105 -2.82 17.17 7.20
C ARG A 105 -2.47 18.37 8.07
N ASP A 106 -1.58 19.24 7.62
CA ASP A 106 -1.33 20.52 8.28
C ASP A 106 -2.57 21.44 8.25
N LEU A 107 -3.46 21.28 7.25
CA LEU A 107 -4.71 22.05 7.11
C LEU A 107 -5.92 21.36 7.77
N PHE A 108 -5.97 20.03 7.68
CA PHE A 108 -7.06 19.19 8.17
C PHE A 108 -6.49 18.05 9.03
N PRO A 109 -6.27 18.31 10.34
CA PRO A 109 -5.83 17.29 11.27
C PRO A 109 -6.81 16.11 11.33
N SER A 110 -6.28 14.90 11.47
CA SER A 110 -7.05 13.66 11.51
C SER A 110 -7.00 13.03 12.89
N ASP A 111 -8.14 12.52 13.35
CA ASP A 111 -8.25 11.70 14.56
C ASP A 111 -8.33 10.19 14.25
N SER A 112 -8.00 9.79 13.02
CA SER A 112 -8.01 8.37 12.63
C SER A 112 -7.07 7.52 13.50
N SER A 113 -7.35 6.21 13.56
CA SER A 113 -6.50 5.26 14.31
C SER A 113 -5.04 5.19 13.79
N HIS A 114 -4.79 5.69 12.58
CA HIS A 114 -3.48 5.72 11.93
C HIS A 114 -2.85 7.12 11.92
N SER A 115 -3.57 8.16 12.35
CA SER A 115 -3.15 9.55 12.20
C SER A 115 -1.80 9.84 12.85
N SER A 116 -1.58 9.37 14.08
CA SER A 116 -0.29 9.54 14.80
C SER A 116 0.91 8.97 14.04
N LYS A 117 0.76 7.78 13.45
CA LYS A 117 1.83 7.13 12.66
C LYS A 117 2.01 7.84 11.31
N ALA A 118 0.91 8.23 10.68
CA ALA A 118 0.95 8.98 9.44
C ALA A 118 1.66 10.33 9.64
N ILE A 119 1.32 11.08 10.69
CA ILE A 119 1.96 12.36 11.04
C ILE A 119 3.46 12.17 11.25
N HIS A 120 3.87 11.16 12.02
CA HIS A 120 5.28 10.88 12.26
C HIS A 120 6.07 10.63 10.96
N ILE A 121 5.49 9.88 10.02
CA ILE A 121 6.09 9.66 8.69
C ILE A 121 6.15 10.98 7.92
N LEU A 122 5.07 11.76 7.94
CA LEU A 122 4.95 13.00 7.17
C LEU A 122 5.89 14.11 7.69
N GLU A 123 6.32 14.09 8.95
CA GLU A 123 7.31 15.02 9.52
C GLU A 123 8.67 14.98 8.79
N GLU A 124 8.99 13.87 8.13
CA GLU A 124 10.22 13.73 7.34
C GLU A 124 10.16 14.50 6.00
N TYR A 125 8.95 14.93 5.59
CA TYR A 125 8.69 15.53 4.28
C TYR A 125 8.31 17.00 4.43
N PRO A 126 8.95 17.91 3.66
CA PRO A 126 8.58 19.32 3.72
C PRO A 126 7.21 19.53 3.08
N ALA A 127 6.33 20.27 3.76
CA ALA A 127 5.08 20.75 3.17
C ALA A 127 5.33 21.54 1.86
N LEU A 128 4.32 21.63 1.01
CA LEU A 128 4.39 22.39 -0.22
C LEU A 128 4.32 23.89 0.12
N GLY A 129 5.44 24.60 -0.08
CA GLY A 129 5.59 26.02 0.30
C GLY A 129 4.82 27.01 -0.58
N THR A 130 4.62 26.67 -1.85
CA THR A 130 3.83 27.46 -2.80
C THR A 130 3.13 26.48 -3.71
N PHE A 131 1.86 26.22 -3.43
CA PHE A 131 1.03 25.56 -4.41
C PHE A 131 0.86 26.50 -5.60
N GLU A 132 1.40 26.14 -6.76
CA GLU A 132 0.93 26.75 -7.99
C GLU A 132 -0.60 26.58 -8.00
N CYS A 133 -1.30 27.71 -8.14
CA CYS A 133 -2.72 27.91 -7.85
C CYS A 133 -3.70 27.03 -8.65
N VAL A 134 -3.18 26.06 -9.41
CA VAL A 134 -3.87 25.24 -10.39
C VAL A 134 -4.48 23.98 -9.76
N ASN A 135 -3.89 23.43 -8.70
CA ASN A 135 -4.35 22.17 -8.10
C ASN A 135 -5.48 22.38 -7.06
N SER A 136 -6.36 21.38 -6.90
CA SER A 136 -7.51 21.41 -5.98
C SER A 136 -7.12 21.67 -4.52
N LEU A 137 -6.00 21.08 -4.06
CA LEU A 137 -5.46 21.27 -2.71
C LEU A 137 -5.00 22.72 -2.46
N ALA A 138 -4.45 23.39 -3.49
CA ALA A 138 -4.04 24.80 -3.42
C ALA A 138 -5.22 25.72 -3.11
N ARG A 139 -6.32 25.53 -3.86
CA ARG A 139 -7.56 26.31 -3.72
C ARG A 139 -8.22 26.03 -2.37
N LEU A 140 -8.18 24.79 -1.90
CA LEU A 140 -8.69 24.42 -0.59
C LEU A 140 -7.89 25.09 0.53
N ALA A 141 -6.56 25.07 0.45
CA ALA A 141 -5.66 25.73 1.40
C ALA A 141 -5.88 27.24 1.47
N GLN A 142 -6.04 27.91 0.32
CA GLN A 142 -6.36 29.34 0.26
C GLN A 142 -7.70 29.66 0.92
N ARG A 143 -8.72 28.83 0.67
CA ARG A 143 -10.05 29.02 1.26
C ARG A 143 -10.03 28.86 2.78
N SER A 144 -9.36 27.83 3.29
CA SER A 144 -9.19 27.60 4.72
C SER A 144 -8.52 28.81 5.40
N ARG A 145 -7.39 29.30 4.88
CA ARG A 145 -6.69 30.48 5.42
C ARG A 145 -7.52 31.77 5.37
N SER A 146 -8.36 31.92 4.35
CA SER A 146 -9.24 33.09 4.20
C SER A 146 -10.42 33.09 5.17
N GLN A 147 -10.80 31.92 5.71
CA GLN A 147 -11.85 31.80 6.74
C GLN A 147 -11.34 32.08 8.15
N GLU A 148 -10.02 32.04 8.38
CA GLU A 148 -9.37 32.35 9.67
C GLU A 148 -8.97 33.82 9.84
N SER A 149 -9.04 34.64 8.77
CA SER A 149 -8.77 36.08 8.84
C SER A 149 -10.08 36.86 8.99
N PRO A 150 -10.28 37.61 10.10
CA PRO A 150 -11.50 38.38 10.37
C PRO A 150 -11.69 39.58 9.44
#